data_AF-A0A8T2RR71-F1
#
_entry.id   AF-A0A8T2RR71-F1
#
_cell.length_a   1.000
_cell.length_b   1.000
_cell.length_c   1.000
_cell.angle_alpha   90.00
_cell.angle_beta   90.00
_cell.angle_gamma   90.00
#
_symmetry.space_group_name_H-M   'P 1'
#
loop_
_entity.id
_entity.type
_entity.pdbx_description
1 polymer ?
#
loop_
_entity_poly.entity_id
_entity_poly.type
_entity_poly.pdbx_seq_one_letter_code
_entity_poly.pdbx_strand_id
1 'polypeptide(L)'
;MYMEARGRMMKKSMASVKPAYLRHASAEAVRELKWEDVHSFLFSWMHDFTAVVRVLMVSERQLCKLVFAMLDPSSQQTKVFEDILKESKFTLFLTFVEEVARSHHRPEALLVGLLDLVRGLENLRRDIDDVFKGCTEILKDIVKTHNLIITNVRRAFWELAKNVETRKSDVPNDGGKDRNASFVVNYMGMLLRDYPDAMDLAFTTQYSTDRRVSTAPESLPRAVNGMMDALVTNLEERASNGYSDPILAHIFLMNNYRHVLVRLKECDGLSNCLGDAFVLEWRKKVDQNMRNYLKKSWEKVLALLSREGLSSGRNVSKDAASRVRLFNSAFEDTYRQQLRWVILEDQLRDTVRLAIINMLVPAYHSFINSYGGIIDENVHPSKRVVKYTTDALQNMVRDMFQGGQSRPLPPE
;
A
#
# COMPACT_ATOMS: atom_id res chain seq x y z
N MET A 1 -56.33 -3.69 -7.83
CA MET A 1 -56.41 -4.08 -9.27
C MET A 1 -55.41 -3.37 -10.20
N TYR A 2 -55.50 -2.06 -10.48
CA TYR A 2 -54.54 -1.38 -11.40
C TYR A 2 -53.08 -1.49 -10.90
N MET A 3 -52.85 -1.13 -9.63
CA MET A 3 -51.52 -1.19 -8.99
C MET A 3 -50.92 -2.59 -9.03
N GLU A 4 -51.70 -3.62 -8.66
CA GLU A 4 -51.26 -5.01 -8.71
C GLU A 4 -50.95 -5.49 -10.14
N ALA A 5 -51.75 -5.09 -11.14
CA ALA A 5 -51.51 -5.47 -12.52
C ALA A 5 -50.22 -4.84 -13.06
N ARG A 6 -50.02 -3.53 -12.83
CA ARG A 6 -48.81 -2.81 -13.22
C ARG A 6 -47.59 -3.30 -12.44
N GLY A 7 -47.71 -3.54 -11.13
CA GLY A 7 -46.65 -4.11 -10.29
C GLY A 7 -46.20 -5.49 -10.79
N ARG A 8 -47.14 -6.37 -11.16
CA ARG A 8 -46.83 -7.67 -11.80
C ARG A 8 -46.16 -7.50 -13.17
N MET A 9 -46.62 -6.57 -14.00
CA MET A 9 -45.98 -6.27 -15.29
C MET A 9 -44.56 -5.74 -15.09
N MET A 10 -44.36 -4.79 -14.17
CA MET A 10 -43.07 -4.23 -13.84
C MET A 10 -42.11 -5.31 -13.35
N LYS A 11 -42.56 -6.18 -12.44
CA LYS A 11 -41.79 -7.34 -11.98
C LYS A 11 -41.38 -8.25 -13.14
N LYS A 12 -42.28 -8.49 -14.12
CA LYS A 12 -41.98 -9.28 -15.31
C LYS A 12 -40.97 -8.58 -16.23
N SER A 13 -41.09 -7.27 -16.42
CA SER A 13 -40.12 -6.46 -17.18
C SER A 13 -38.74 -6.46 -16.52
N MET A 14 -38.67 -6.29 -15.19
CA MET A 14 -37.41 -6.42 -14.43
C MET A 14 -36.84 -7.84 -14.52
N ALA A 15 -37.68 -8.88 -14.50
CA ALA A 15 -37.24 -10.26 -14.71
C ALA A 15 -36.76 -10.54 -16.14
N SER A 16 -37.21 -9.78 -17.14
CA SER A 16 -36.75 -9.91 -18.53
C SER A 16 -35.31 -9.45 -18.75
N VAL A 17 -34.80 -8.61 -17.84
CA VAL A 17 -33.37 -8.26 -17.73
C VAL A 17 -32.53 -9.47 -17.24
N LYS A 18 -33.18 -10.57 -16.83
CA LYS A 18 -32.57 -11.80 -16.30
C LYS A 18 -31.56 -11.56 -15.17
N PRO A 19 -31.94 -10.85 -14.08
CA PRO A 19 -31.02 -10.56 -13.00
C PRO A 19 -30.81 -11.82 -12.13
N ALA A 20 -29.96 -12.74 -12.59
CA ALA A 20 -29.69 -14.02 -11.94
C ALA A 20 -29.19 -13.84 -10.49
N TYR A 21 -28.49 -12.73 -10.23
CA TYR A 21 -27.96 -12.36 -8.92
C TYR A 21 -29.04 -12.09 -7.87
N LEU A 22 -30.27 -11.70 -8.24
CA LEU A 22 -31.35 -11.46 -7.27
C LEU A 22 -31.80 -12.74 -6.55
N ARG A 23 -31.44 -13.92 -7.06
CA ARG A 23 -31.66 -15.20 -6.36
C ARG A 23 -30.73 -15.37 -5.17
N HIS A 24 -29.65 -14.59 -5.11
CA HIS A 24 -28.63 -14.62 -4.06
C HIS A 24 -28.75 -13.41 -3.11
N ALA A 25 -29.95 -12.87 -2.92
CA ALA A 25 -30.19 -11.71 -2.04
C ALA A 25 -30.27 -12.08 -0.54
N SER A 26 -29.68 -13.20 -0.11
CA SER A 26 -29.55 -13.58 1.30
C SER A 26 -28.09 -13.64 1.73
N ALA A 27 -27.84 -13.41 3.01
CA ALA A 27 -26.50 -13.41 3.59
C ALA A 27 -25.78 -14.75 3.38
N GLU A 28 -26.50 -15.87 3.46
CA GLU A 28 -25.96 -17.21 3.23
C GLU A 28 -25.58 -17.42 1.76
N ALA A 29 -26.46 -17.02 0.84
CA ALA A 29 -26.23 -17.20 -0.58
C ALA A 29 -25.03 -16.39 -1.07
N VAL A 30 -24.84 -15.15 -0.61
CA VAL A 30 -23.67 -14.33 -0.97
C VAL A 30 -22.37 -14.92 -0.42
N ARG A 31 -22.41 -15.50 0.79
CA ARG A 31 -21.21 -16.10 1.42
C ARG A 31 -20.68 -17.32 0.65
N GLU A 32 -21.55 -18.07 0.00
CA GLU A 32 -21.18 -19.28 -0.77
C GLU A 32 -20.64 -18.97 -2.18
N LEU A 33 -20.85 -17.75 -2.68
CA LEU A 33 -20.38 -17.36 -4.02
C LEU A 33 -18.85 -17.22 -4.08
N LYS A 34 -18.28 -17.54 -5.23
CA LYS A 34 -16.89 -17.17 -5.54
C LYS A 34 -16.81 -15.70 -5.89
N TRP A 35 -15.63 -15.12 -5.68
CA TRP A 35 -15.41 -13.70 -5.99
C TRP A 35 -15.66 -13.38 -7.46
N GLU A 36 -15.28 -14.26 -8.38
CA GLU A 36 -15.49 -14.04 -9.82
C GLU A 36 -16.99 -13.88 -10.16
N ASP A 37 -17.85 -14.64 -9.49
CA ASP A 37 -19.30 -14.54 -9.64
C ASP A 37 -19.82 -13.23 -9.02
N VAL A 38 -19.38 -12.90 -7.80
CA VAL A 38 -19.75 -11.64 -7.12
C VAL A 38 -19.37 -10.42 -7.98
N HIS A 39 -18.14 -10.40 -8.52
CA HIS A 39 -17.66 -9.33 -9.37
C HIS A 39 -18.51 -9.18 -10.64
N SER A 40 -18.81 -10.30 -11.32
CA SER A 40 -19.72 -10.27 -12.47
C SER A 40 -21.11 -9.77 -12.09
N PHE A 41 -21.62 -10.13 -10.91
CA PHE A 41 -22.93 -9.70 -10.45
C PHE A 41 -22.97 -8.23 -10.07
N LEU A 42 -21.90 -7.66 -9.50
CA LEU A 42 -21.82 -6.21 -9.22
C LEU A 42 -21.90 -5.39 -10.51
N PHE A 43 -21.19 -5.83 -11.56
CA PHE A 43 -21.23 -5.18 -12.87
C PHE A 43 -22.64 -5.26 -13.51
N SER A 44 -23.22 -6.46 -13.55
CA SER A 44 -24.59 -6.65 -14.04
C SER A 44 -25.61 -5.85 -13.23
N TRP A 45 -25.46 -5.82 -11.90
CA TRP A 45 -26.34 -5.05 -11.04
C TRP A 45 -26.30 -3.56 -11.37
N MET A 46 -25.12 -2.98 -11.57
CA MET A 46 -24.99 -1.55 -11.89
C MET A 46 -25.66 -1.22 -13.22
N HIS A 47 -25.44 -2.06 -14.24
CA HIS A 47 -26.09 -1.93 -15.54
C HIS A 47 -27.62 -2.03 -15.43
N ASP A 48 -28.11 -3.06 -14.75
CA ASP A 48 -29.53 -3.35 -14.64
C ASP A 48 -30.24 -2.30 -13.79
N PHE A 49 -29.65 -1.87 -12.67
CA PHE A 49 -30.19 -0.82 -11.82
C PHE A 49 -30.28 0.52 -12.56
N THR A 50 -29.26 0.86 -13.35
CA THR A 50 -29.26 2.04 -14.24
C THR A 50 -30.43 1.99 -15.21
N ALA A 51 -30.63 0.87 -15.91
CA ALA A 51 -31.72 0.69 -16.86
C ALA A 51 -33.09 0.75 -16.19
N VAL A 52 -33.23 0.12 -15.01
CA VAL A 52 -34.46 0.16 -14.22
C VAL A 52 -34.81 1.59 -13.86
N VAL A 53 -33.88 2.37 -13.29
CA VAL A 53 -34.14 3.75 -12.87
C VAL A 53 -34.44 4.64 -14.08
N ARG A 54 -33.59 4.63 -15.12
CA ARG A 54 -33.69 5.58 -16.25
C ARG A 54 -34.79 5.25 -17.25
N VAL A 55 -35.17 3.99 -17.39
CA VAL A 55 -36.13 3.56 -18.41
C VAL A 55 -37.44 3.14 -17.75
N LEU A 56 -37.41 2.10 -16.92
CA LEU A 56 -38.65 1.50 -16.40
C LEU A 56 -39.34 2.43 -15.41
N MET A 57 -38.61 2.98 -14.46
CA MET A 57 -39.19 3.82 -13.41
C MET A 57 -39.63 5.18 -13.93
N VAL A 58 -38.86 5.80 -14.85
CA VAL A 58 -39.30 7.00 -15.58
C VAL A 58 -40.61 6.75 -16.33
N SER A 59 -40.69 5.65 -17.10
CA SER A 59 -41.86 5.34 -17.91
C SER A 59 -43.10 5.10 -17.05
N GLU A 60 -42.97 4.36 -15.94
CA GLU A 60 -44.09 4.11 -15.05
C GLU A 60 -44.52 5.37 -14.30
N ARG A 61 -43.57 6.22 -13.91
CA ARG A 61 -43.87 7.53 -13.30
C ARG A 61 -44.69 8.40 -14.26
N GLN A 62 -44.33 8.44 -15.54
CA GLN A 62 -45.08 9.17 -16.56
C GLN A 62 -46.47 8.57 -16.77
N LEU A 63 -46.59 7.24 -16.83
CA LEU A 63 -47.88 6.58 -16.98
C LEU A 63 -48.82 6.85 -15.80
N CYS A 64 -48.31 6.79 -14.56
CA CYS A 64 -49.09 7.15 -13.38
C CYS A 64 -49.61 8.59 -13.45
N LYS A 65 -48.78 9.54 -13.93
CA LYS A 65 -49.22 10.93 -14.14
C LYS A 65 -50.33 11.05 -15.18
N LEU A 66 -50.24 10.30 -16.28
CA LEU A 66 -51.23 10.33 -17.36
C LEU A 66 -52.57 9.69 -16.95
N VAL A 67 -52.53 8.49 -16.36
CA VAL A 67 -53.73 7.72 -15.99
C VAL A 67 -54.49 8.39 -14.84
N PHE A 68 -53.77 8.99 -13.90
CA PHE A 68 -54.34 9.63 -12.71
C PHE A 68 -54.29 11.17 -12.77
N ALA A 69 -54.23 11.74 -13.98
CA ALA A 69 -54.17 13.19 -14.20
C ALA A 69 -55.33 13.97 -13.55
N MET A 70 -56.49 13.31 -13.38
CA MET A 70 -57.70 13.87 -12.79
C MET A 70 -57.75 13.77 -11.26
N LEU A 71 -56.85 13.02 -10.63
CA LEU A 71 -56.70 12.94 -9.17
C LEU A 71 -55.71 14.01 -8.69
N ASP A 72 -55.77 14.34 -7.39
CA ASP A 72 -54.91 15.36 -6.77
C ASP A 72 -53.44 15.15 -7.20
N PRO A 73 -52.84 16.06 -8.01
CA PRO A 73 -51.73 15.74 -8.90
C PRO A 73 -50.42 15.28 -8.23
N SER A 74 -50.25 15.56 -6.94
CA SER A 74 -48.96 15.40 -6.26
C SER A 74 -48.97 14.31 -5.19
N SER A 75 -50.06 14.16 -4.44
CA SER A 75 -50.17 13.21 -3.32
C SER A 75 -50.58 11.81 -3.76
N GLN A 76 -51.71 11.68 -4.47
CA GLN A 76 -52.28 10.37 -4.80
C GLN A 76 -51.54 9.68 -5.94
N GLN A 77 -51.10 10.42 -6.96
CA GLN A 77 -50.29 9.87 -8.06
C GLN A 77 -48.97 9.28 -7.55
N THR A 78 -48.36 9.94 -6.56
CA THR A 78 -47.10 9.48 -5.96
C THR A 78 -47.30 8.24 -5.13
N LYS A 79 -48.39 8.16 -4.36
CA LYS A 79 -48.73 6.97 -3.57
C LYS A 79 -49.00 5.74 -4.45
N VAL A 80 -49.73 5.92 -5.55
CA VAL A 80 -49.98 4.84 -6.52
C VAL A 80 -48.68 4.32 -7.12
N PHE A 81 -47.76 5.21 -7.50
CA PHE A 81 -46.45 4.82 -8.01
C PHE A 81 -45.62 4.07 -6.94
N GLU A 82 -45.63 4.54 -5.69
CA GLU A 82 -44.96 3.87 -4.57
C GLU A 82 -45.52 2.48 -4.28
N ASP A 83 -46.84 2.28 -4.37
CA ASP A 83 -47.46 0.98 -4.18
C ASP A 83 -47.13 0.01 -5.34
N ILE A 84 -47.02 0.51 -6.58
CA ILE A 84 -46.52 -0.28 -7.72
C ILE A 84 -45.06 -0.72 -7.49
N LEU A 85 -44.22 0.16 -6.94
CA LEU A 85 -42.83 -0.18 -6.60
C LEU A 85 -42.74 -1.29 -5.56
N LYS A 86 -43.57 -1.24 -4.51
CA LYS A 86 -43.64 -2.29 -3.48
C LYS A 86 -44.01 -3.65 -4.09
N GLU A 87 -45.00 -3.68 -4.98
CA GLU A 87 -45.42 -4.89 -5.70
C GLU A 87 -44.36 -5.41 -6.69
N SER A 88 -43.55 -4.51 -7.27
CA SER A 88 -42.51 -4.85 -8.24
C SER A 88 -41.31 -5.61 -7.63
N LYS A 89 -41.20 -5.63 -6.30
CA LYS A 89 -40.03 -6.14 -5.54
C LYS A 89 -38.73 -5.39 -5.85
N PHE A 90 -38.81 -4.09 -6.15
CA PHE A 90 -37.64 -3.23 -6.40
C PHE A 90 -36.59 -3.29 -5.28
N THR A 91 -37.02 -3.40 -4.02
CA THR A 91 -36.14 -3.49 -2.85
C THR A 91 -35.17 -4.68 -2.89
N LEU A 92 -35.43 -5.74 -3.67
CA LEU A 92 -34.48 -6.85 -3.83
C LEU A 92 -33.16 -6.42 -4.47
N PHE A 93 -33.18 -5.41 -5.35
CA PHE A 93 -31.93 -4.85 -5.92
C PHE A 93 -31.08 -4.24 -4.82
N LEU A 94 -31.70 -3.51 -3.89
CA LEU A 94 -31.03 -2.91 -2.76
C LEU A 94 -30.49 -3.99 -1.82
N THR A 95 -31.34 -4.95 -1.40
CA THR A 95 -30.95 -6.04 -0.50
C THR A 95 -29.74 -6.82 -1.01
N PHE A 96 -29.68 -7.16 -2.30
CA PHE A 96 -28.53 -7.87 -2.87
C PHE A 96 -27.21 -7.12 -2.64
N VAL A 97 -27.16 -5.83 -2.99
CA VAL A 97 -25.92 -5.04 -2.82
C VAL A 97 -25.61 -4.81 -1.35
N GLU A 98 -26.62 -4.67 -0.50
CA GLU A 98 -26.40 -4.60 0.94
C GLU A 98 -25.72 -5.86 1.49
N GLU A 99 -26.16 -7.05 1.05
CA GLU A 99 -25.55 -8.32 1.46
C GLU A 99 -24.14 -8.50 0.90
N VAL A 100 -23.90 -8.11 -0.35
CA VAL A 100 -22.53 -8.09 -0.92
C VAL A 100 -21.63 -7.12 -0.16
N ALA A 101 -22.12 -5.92 0.17
CA ALA A 101 -21.36 -4.92 0.92
C ALA A 101 -20.99 -5.39 2.33
N ARG A 102 -21.86 -6.19 2.98
CA ARG A 102 -21.61 -6.79 4.30
C ARG A 102 -20.70 -8.03 4.25
N SER A 103 -20.46 -8.59 3.07
CA SER A 103 -19.60 -9.77 2.91
C SER A 103 -18.13 -9.47 3.25
N HIS A 104 -17.30 -10.51 3.38
CA HIS A 104 -15.87 -10.43 3.67
C HIS A 104 -15.02 -11.06 2.56
N HIS A 105 -15.56 -11.13 1.34
CA HIS A 105 -14.85 -11.67 0.19
C HIS A 105 -13.71 -10.74 -0.19
N ARG A 106 -12.47 -11.27 -0.32
CA ARG A 106 -11.25 -10.56 -0.81
C ARG A 106 -11.28 -9.04 -0.60
N PRO A 107 -10.94 -8.54 0.59
CA PRO A 107 -11.12 -7.13 0.98
C PRO A 107 -10.59 -6.13 -0.05
N GLU A 108 -9.46 -6.42 -0.68
CA GLU A 108 -8.89 -5.61 -1.76
C GLU A 108 -9.80 -5.53 -2.99
N ALA A 109 -10.34 -6.65 -3.46
CA ALA A 109 -11.18 -6.67 -4.66
C ALA A 109 -12.59 -6.12 -4.36
N LEU A 110 -13.12 -6.43 -3.17
CA LEU A 110 -14.40 -5.90 -2.69
C LEU A 110 -14.36 -4.38 -2.56
N LEU A 111 -13.26 -3.81 -2.04
CA LEU A 111 -13.11 -2.36 -1.94
C LEU A 111 -13.30 -1.67 -3.29
N VAL A 112 -12.67 -2.18 -4.36
CA VAL A 112 -12.83 -1.65 -5.73
C VAL A 112 -14.28 -1.78 -6.20
N GLY A 113 -14.89 -2.95 -6.03
CA GLY A 113 -16.28 -3.17 -6.42
C GLY A 113 -17.26 -2.24 -5.69
N LEU A 114 -17.04 -1.96 -4.41
CA LEU A 114 -17.86 -1.01 -3.66
C LEU A 114 -17.64 0.43 -4.12
N LEU A 115 -16.41 0.81 -4.48
CA LEU A 115 -16.12 2.13 -5.04
C LEU A 115 -16.77 2.33 -6.42
N ASP A 116 -16.81 1.29 -7.26
CA ASP A 116 -17.58 1.31 -8.53
C ASP A 116 -19.07 1.54 -8.26
N LEU A 117 -19.63 0.89 -7.23
CA LEU A 117 -21.02 1.09 -6.83
C LEU A 117 -21.29 2.53 -6.36
N VAL A 118 -20.42 3.10 -5.52
CA VAL A 118 -20.53 4.49 -5.07
C VAL A 118 -20.52 5.44 -6.26
N ARG A 119 -19.57 5.29 -7.19
CA ARG A 119 -19.50 6.14 -8.40
C ARG A 119 -20.76 6.02 -9.25
N GLY A 120 -21.23 4.80 -9.48
CA GLY A 120 -22.43 4.57 -10.29
C GLY A 120 -23.68 5.16 -9.64
N LEU A 121 -23.83 5.06 -8.32
CA LEU A 121 -24.94 5.66 -7.58
C LEU A 121 -24.89 7.19 -7.58
N GLU A 122 -23.71 7.81 -7.39
CA GLU A 122 -23.57 9.27 -7.50
C GLU A 122 -23.89 9.76 -8.92
N ASN A 123 -23.52 9.00 -9.96
CA ASN A 123 -23.88 9.32 -11.35
C ASN A 123 -25.40 9.22 -11.62
N LEU A 124 -26.12 8.38 -10.85
CA LEU A 124 -27.57 8.21 -10.95
C LEU A 124 -28.36 9.11 -10.01
N ARG A 125 -27.69 9.85 -9.12
CA ARG A 125 -28.33 10.57 -8.01
C ARG A 125 -29.46 11.51 -8.46
N ARG A 126 -29.22 12.31 -9.50
CA ARG A 126 -30.24 13.22 -10.06
C ARG A 126 -31.43 12.47 -10.64
N ASP A 127 -31.18 11.40 -11.39
CA ASP A 127 -32.22 10.57 -11.98
C ASP A 127 -33.10 9.92 -10.88
N ILE A 128 -32.47 9.46 -9.79
CA ILE A 128 -33.16 8.90 -8.62
C ILE A 128 -34.02 9.99 -7.95
N ASP A 129 -33.45 11.16 -7.65
CA ASP A 129 -34.16 12.25 -6.99
C ASP A 129 -35.39 12.72 -7.80
N ASP A 130 -35.27 12.76 -9.12
CA ASP A 130 -36.34 13.18 -10.02
C ASP A 130 -37.45 12.13 -10.17
N VAL A 131 -37.07 10.85 -10.37
CA VAL A 131 -38.01 9.75 -10.58
C VAL A 131 -38.80 9.43 -9.32
N PHE A 132 -38.12 9.39 -8.18
CA PHE A 132 -38.71 9.01 -6.89
C PHE A 132 -39.15 10.22 -6.06
N LYS A 133 -39.22 11.42 -6.66
CA LYS A 133 -39.70 12.63 -5.97
C LYS A 133 -41.06 12.40 -5.30
N GLY A 134 -41.07 12.48 -3.97
CA GLY A 134 -42.26 12.28 -3.13
C GLY A 134 -42.48 10.84 -2.63
N CYS A 135 -41.71 9.86 -3.09
CA CYS A 135 -41.71 8.48 -2.57
C CYS A 135 -40.74 8.38 -1.39
N THR A 136 -41.18 8.85 -0.22
CA THR A 136 -40.28 9.04 0.94
C THR A 136 -39.67 7.76 1.46
N GLU A 137 -40.40 6.64 1.48
CA GLU A 137 -39.86 5.39 2.04
C GLU A 137 -38.85 4.74 1.08
N ILE A 138 -39.15 4.72 -0.23
CA ILE A 138 -38.21 4.21 -1.26
C ILE A 138 -36.92 5.03 -1.27
N LEU A 139 -37.02 6.37 -1.21
CA LEU A 139 -35.85 7.25 -1.17
C LEU A 139 -35.01 7.01 0.09
N LYS A 140 -35.66 6.83 1.24
CA LYS A 140 -34.96 6.46 2.48
C LYS A 140 -34.22 5.14 2.35
N ASP A 141 -34.82 4.13 1.72
CA ASP A 141 -34.17 2.83 1.49
C ASP A 141 -32.95 2.97 0.57
N ILE A 142 -33.07 3.69 -0.56
CA ILE A 142 -31.94 3.92 -1.48
C ILE A 142 -30.80 4.67 -0.77
N VAL A 143 -31.12 5.75 -0.05
CA VAL A 143 -30.13 6.52 0.71
C VAL A 143 -29.48 5.64 1.79
N LYS A 144 -30.26 4.83 2.51
CA LYS A 144 -29.73 3.89 3.50
C LYS A 144 -28.77 2.88 2.87
N THR A 145 -29.12 2.30 1.72
CA THR A 145 -28.25 1.38 0.99
C THR A 145 -26.97 2.06 0.53
N HIS A 146 -27.05 3.28 -0.01
CA HIS A 146 -25.88 4.06 -0.40
C HIS A 146 -24.94 4.34 0.78
N ASN A 147 -25.50 4.76 1.92
CA ASN A 147 -24.75 5.01 3.14
C ASN A 147 -24.09 3.75 3.71
N LEU A 148 -24.78 2.60 3.58
CA LEU A 148 -24.24 1.30 3.96
C LEU A 148 -23.04 0.93 3.08
N ILE A 149 -23.14 1.10 1.76
CA ILE A 149 -22.03 0.83 0.82
C ILE A 149 -20.81 1.68 1.21
N ILE A 150 -20.99 2.99 1.42
CA ILE A 150 -19.93 3.91 1.85
C ILE A 150 -19.30 3.45 3.17
N THR A 151 -20.12 3.05 4.14
CA THR A 151 -19.62 2.55 5.43
C THR A 151 -18.79 1.28 5.25
N ASN A 152 -19.19 0.40 4.33
CA ASN A 152 -18.47 -0.84 4.03
C ASN A 152 -17.19 -0.62 3.20
N VAL A 153 -17.10 0.46 2.41
CA VAL A 153 -15.82 0.91 1.81
C VAL A 153 -14.81 1.19 2.92
N ARG A 154 -15.19 1.96 3.94
CA ARG A 154 -14.31 2.24 5.10
C ARG A 154 -13.93 0.96 5.85
N ARG A 155 -14.90 0.07 6.07
CA ARG A 155 -14.65 -1.23 6.72
C ARG A 155 -13.64 -2.06 5.95
N ALA A 156 -13.85 -2.25 4.65
CA ALA A 156 -12.95 -3.03 3.78
C ALA A 156 -11.54 -2.40 3.72
N PHE A 157 -11.45 -1.06 3.72
CA PHE A 157 -10.18 -0.36 3.80
C PHE A 157 -9.41 -0.67 5.09
N TRP A 158 -10.08 -0.62 6.25
CA TRP A 158 -9.43 -0.91 7.54
C TRP A 158 -9.11 -2.39 7.73
N GLU A 159 -9.94 -3.28 7.19
CA GLU A 159 -9.63 -4.71 7.13
C GLU A 159 -8.38 -4.96 6.27
N LEU A 160 -8.26 -4.27 5.13
CA LEU A 160 -7.06 -4.32 4.30
C LEU A 160 -5.84 -3.77 5.05
N ALA A 161 -5.96 -2.65 5.77
CA ALA A 161 -4.87 -2.08 6.57
C ALA A 161 -4.37 -3.07 7.63
N LYS A 162 -5.30 -3.74 8.33
CA LYS A 162 -4.97 -4.79 9.28
C LYS A 162 -4.30 -5.99 8.61
N ASN A 163 -4.75 -6.38 7.42
CA ASN A 163 -4.11 -7.45 6.65
C ASN A 163 -2.70 -7.06 6.22
N VAL A 164 -2.47 -5.80 5.85
CA VAL A 164 -1.14 -5.24 5.52
C VAL A 164 -0.22 -5.30 6.74
N GLU A 165 -0.69 -4.86 7.91
CA GLU A 165 0.07 -4.85 9.16
C GLU A 165 0.49 -6.26 9.58
N THR A 166 -0.45 -7.21 9.53
CA THR A 166 -0.26 -8.58 10.04
C THR A 166 0.28 -9.57 9.01
N ARG A 167 0.55 -9.11 7.78
CA ARG A 167 0.96 -9.98 6.68
C ARG A 167 2.28 -10.68 7.00
N LYS A 168 2.23 -12.01 7.09
CA LYS A 168 3.42 -12.85 7.20
C LYS A 168 3.89 -13.21 5.79
N SER A 169 5.12 -12.84 5.47
CA SER A 169 5.82 -13.31 4.28
C SER A 169 7.31 -13.32 4.56
N ASP A 170 8.02 -14.24 3.91
CA ASP A 170 9.46 -14.37 4.08
C ASP A 170 10.17 -13.08 3.68
N VAL A 171 11.17 -12.70 4.47
CA VAL A 171 12.02 -11.56 4.15
C VAL A 171 13.02 -11.96 3.06
N PRO A 172 13.33 -11.07 2.09
CA PRO A 172 14.33 -11.39 1.07
C PRO A 172 15.72 -11.61 1.68
N ASN A 173 16.36 -12.75 1.39
CA ASN A 173 17.67 -13.10 1.95
C ASN A 173 18.80 -12.10 1.65
N ASP A 174 18.63 -11.25 0.65
CA ASP A 174 19.56 -10.22 0.20
C ASP A 174 19.22 -8.81 0.70
N GLY A 175 18.17 -8.67 1.52
CA GLY A 175 17.66 -7.37 1.96
C GLY A 175 16.86 -6.62 0.88
N GLY A 176 16.47 -7.29 -0.20
CA GLY A 176 15.80 -6.71 -1.35
C GLY A 176 14.34 -6.29 -1.13
N LYS A 177 13.59 -6.31 -2.22
CA LYS A 177 12.26 -5.68 -2.31
C LYS A 177 11.20 -6.50 -1.60
N ASP A 178 10.38 -5.82 -0.80
CA ASP A 178 9.23 -6.44 -0.20
C ASP A 178 7.99 -6.40 -1.11
N ARG A 179 7.26 -7.53 -1.15
CA ARG A 179 6.02 -7.66 -1.92
C ARG A 179 4.88 -6.87 -1.28
N ASN A 180 4.83 -6.78 0.06
CA ASN A 180 3.79 -6.03 0.76
C ASN A 180 3.94 -4.53 0.51
N ALA A 181 5.16 -3.99 0.66
CA ALA A 181 5.46 -2.60 0.34
C ALA A 181 5.09 -2.25 -1.11
N SER A 182 5.47 -3.12 -2.06
CA SER A 182 5.11 -2.96 -3.48
C SER A 182 3.59 -2.95 -3.70
N PHE A 183 2.88 -3.87 -3.06
CA PHE A 183 1.43 -3.99 -3.17
C PHE A 183 0.76 -2.71 -2.66
N VAL A 184 1.08 -2.29 -1.43
CA VAL A 184 0.44 -1.13 -0.77
C VAL A 184 0.61 0.14 -1.61
N VAL A 185 1.83 0.50 -1.99
CA VAL A 185 2.05 1.76 -2.71
C VAL A 185 1.42 1.77 -4.10
N ASN A 186 1.39 0.62 -4.79
CA ASN A 186 0.76 0.50 -6.10
C ASN A 186 -0.76 0.52 -5.99
N TYR A 187 -1.31 -0.20 -5.01
CA TYR A 187 -2.74 -0.31 -4.82
C TYR A 187 -3.35 1.01 -4.35
N MET A 188 -2.71 1.67 -3.38
CA MET A 188 -3.12 3.02 -2.94
C MET A 188 -2.96 4.05 -4.07
N GLY A 189 -1.89 3.96 -4.87
CA GLY A 189 -1.72 4.80 -6.05
C GLY A 189 -2.84 4.60 -7.08
N MET A 190 -3.27 3.36 -7.31
CA MET A 190 -4.41 3.05 -8.19
C MET A 190 -5.71 3.61 -7.63
N LEU A 191 -6.02 3.39 -6.34
CA LEU A 191 -7.25 3.87 -5.72
C LEU A 191 -7.38 5.40 -5.82
N LEU A 192 -6.33 6.15 -5.52
CA LEU A 192 -6.37 7.61 -5.55
C LEU A 192 -6.31 8.20 -6.97
N ARG A 193 -5.87 7.42 -7.96
CA ARG A 193 -5.92 7.80 -9.37
C ARG A 193 -7.30 7.54 -9.97
N ASP A 194 -7.84 6.35 -9.74
CA ASP A 194 -9.02 5.86 -10.45
C ASP A 194 -10.33 6.18 -9.69
N TYR A 195 -10.27 6.33 -8.37
CA TYR A 195 -11.43 6.54 -7.49
C TYR A 195 -11.30 7.74 -6.52
N PRO A 196 -10.71 8.90 -6.91
CA PRO A 196 -10.46 10.00 -5.97
C PRO A 196 -11.75 10.50 -5.30
N ASP A 197 -12.81 10.77 -6.08
CA ASP A 197 -14.06 11.34 -5.56
C ASP A 197 -14.82 10.35 -4.68
N ALA A 198 -14.82 9.06 -5.04
CA ALA A 198 -15.50 8.02 -4.27
C ALA A 198 -14.77 7.72 -2.95
N MET A 199 -13.44 7.75 -2.96
CA MET A 199 -12.64 7.67 -1.75
C MET A 199 -12.87 8.90 -0.86
N ASP A 200 -12.86 10.10 -1.43
CA ASP A 200 -13.12 11.32 -0.66
C ASP A 200 -14.52 11.30 -0.04
N LEU A 201 -15.55 10.94 -0.82
CA LEU A 201 -16.91 10.78 -0.32
C LEU A 201 -16.97 9.74 0.81
N ALA A 202 -16.29 8.60 0.67
CA ALA A 202 -16.33 7.55 1.66
C ALA A 202 -15.76 7.98 3.02
N PHE A 203 -14.73 8.83 3.02
CA PHE A 203 -14.03 9.26 4.24
C PHE A 203 -14.55 10.59 4.81
N THR A 204 -15.12 11.46 3.99
CA THR A 204 -15.75 12.72 4.44
C THR A 204 -17.17 12.51 4.96
N THR A 205 -17.89 11.50 4.45
CA THR A 205 -19.30 11.37 4.81
C THR A 205 -19.51 10.76 6.19
N GLN A 206 -20.27 11.48 7.02
CA GLN A 206 -20.75 11.00 8.30
C GLN A 206 -22.14 10.40 8.13
N TYR A 207 -22.28 9.12 8.47
CA TYR A 207 -23.59 8.50 8.66
C TYR A 207 -23.71 8.02 10.09
N SER A 208 -24.52 8.74 10.87
CA SER A 208 -24.93 8.35 12.23
C SER A 208 -25.95 7.22 12.16
N THR A 209 -25.54 6.04 11.69
CA THR A 209 -26.43 4.86 11.66
C THR A 209 -26.31 4.00 12.90
N ASP A 210 -25.25 4.15 13.71
CA ASP A 210 -25.11 3.39 14.95
C ASP A 210 -24.42 4.20 16.06
N ARG A 211 -25.16 4.53 17.14
CA ARG A 211 -24.64 5.27 18.31
C ARG A 211 -23.55 4.51 19.09
N ARG A 212 -23.22 3.28 18.69
CA ARG A 212 -22.22 2.41 19.35
C ARG A 212 -20.85 2.42 18.67
N VAL A 213 -20.73 2.92 17.43
CA VAL A 213 -19.45 3.05 16.72
C VAL A 213 -19.35 4.47 16.16
N SER A 214 -19.19 5.44 17.07
CA SER A 214 -18.80 6.80 16.70
C SER A 214 -17.33 6.82 16.28
N THR A 215 -16.99 6.32 15.08
CA THR A 215 -15.73 6.71 14.46
C THR A 215 -15.91 8.10 13.91
N ALA A 216 -15.22 9.09 14.49
CA ALA A 216 -15.16 10.45 13.98
C ALA A 216 -14.93 10.47 12.45
N PRO A 217 -15.36 11.52 11.72
CA PRO A 217 -14.93 11.73 10.36
C PRO A 217 -13.40 11.64 10.32
N GLU A 218 -12.88 10.74 9.50
CA GLU A 218 -11.46 10.59 9.32
C GLU A 218 -11.16 11.14 7.94
N SER A 219 -10.28 12.14 7.86
CA SER A 219 -9.89 12.66 6.56
C SER A 219 -9.23 11.55 5.74
N LEU A 220 -9.51 11.51 4.43
CA LEU A 220 -8.87 10.56 3.52
C LEU A 220 -7.33 10.54 3.68
N PRO A 221 -6.62 11.71 3.76
CA PRO A 221 -5.20 11.77 4.10
C PRO A 221 -4.82 10.99 5.37
N ARG A 222 -5.61 11.08 6.44
CA ARG A 222 -5.33 10.41 7.70
C ARG A 222 -5.48 8.89 7.57
N ALA A 223 -6.52 8.42 6.88
CA ALA A 223 -6.71 7.00 6.63
C ALA A 223 -5.60 6.42 5.73
N VAL A 224 -5.22 7.15 4.68
CA VAL A 224 -4.08 6.79 3.82
C VAL A 224 -2.79 6.75 4.61
N ASN A 225 -2.55 7.71 5.52
CA ASN A 225 -1.39 7.67 6.41
C ASN A 225 -1.43 6.44 7.34
N GLY A 226 -2.59 6.10 7.89
CA GLY A 226 -2.77 4.89 8.70
C GLY A 226 -2.43 3.58 7.95
N MET A 227 -2.75 3.49 6.66
CA MET A 227 -2.32 2.37 5.80
C MET A 227 -0.78 2.33 5.65
N MET A 228 -0.14 3.49 5.52
CA MET A 228 1.33 3.58 5.45
C MET A 228 1.99 3.24 6.79
N ASP A 229 1.37 3.62 7.92
CA ASP A 229 1.83 3.26 9.27
C ASP A 229 1.71 1.75 9.51
N ALA A 230 0.61 1.12 9.08
CA ALA A 230 0.45 -0.34 9.09
C ALA A 230 1.56 -1.05 8.28
N LEU A 231 1.94 -0.50 7.12
CA LEU A 231 3.07 -1.01 6.33
C LEU A 231 4.40 -0.84 7.09
N VAL A 232 4.64 0.30 7.74
CA VAL A 232 5.84 0.53 8.54
C VAL A 232 5.94 -0.49 9.67
N THR A 233 4.88 -0.68 10.44
CA THR A 233 4.83 -1.69 11.52
C THR A 233 5.19 -3.07 10.98
N ASN A 234 4.59 -3.49 9.86
CA ASN A 234 4.88 -4.77 9.24
C ASN A 234 6.35 -4.91 8.82
N LEU A 235 6.91 -3.88 8.19
CA LEU A 235 8.30 -3.89 7.72
C LEU A 235 9.28 -3.94 8.90
N GLU A 236 9.06 -3.15 9.95
CA GLU A 236 9.93 -3.08 11.12
C GLU A 236 9.86 -4.37 11.97
N GLU A 237 8.67 -4.95 12.14
CA GLU A 237 8.52 -6.24 12.82
C GLU A 237 9.26 -7.36 12.08
N ARG A 238 9.09 -7.44 10.76
CA ARG A 238 9.77 -8.46 9.95
C ARG A 238 11.27 -8.21 9.82
N ALA A 239 11.72 -6.97 9.77
CA ALA A 239 13.14 -6.66 9.80
C ALA A 239 13.78 -7.12 11.12
N SER A 240 13.07 -6.95 12.24
CA SER A 240 13.56 -7.31 13.57
C SER A 240 13.59 -8.82 13.81
N ASN A 241 12.60 -9.55 13.30
CA ASN A 241 12.43 -10.98 13.57
C ASN A 241 12.87 -11.90 12.42
N GLY A 242 13.03 -11.38 11.21
CA GLY A 242 13.24 -12.17 10.00
C GLY A 242 14.71 -12.36 9.59
N TYR A 243 15.63 -11.53 10.08
CA TYR A 243 17.04 -11.59 9.69
C TYR A 243 17.93 -12.11 10.83
N SER A 244 18.77 -13.09 10.52
CA SER A 244 19.83 -13.55 11.44
C SER A 244 20.90 -12.47 11.66
N ASP A 245 21.16 -11.63 10.65
CA ASP A 245 22.04 -10.48 10.77
C ASP A 245 21.23 -9.17 10.93
N PRO A 246 21.29 -8.51 12.10
CA PRO A 246 20.62 -7.24 12.35
C PRO A 246 21.10 -6.07 11.45
N ILE A 247 22.25 -6.18 10.81
CA ILE A 247 22.75 -5.17 9.87
C ILE A 247 21.97 -5.25 8.55
N LEU A 248 21.70 -6.47 8.06
CA LEU A 248 20.92 -6.70 6.85
C LEU A 248 19.48 -6.15 6.99
N ALA A 249 18.91 -6.23 8.19
CA ALA A 249 17.62 -5.62 8.50
C ALA A 249 17.56 -4.12 8.18
N HIS A 250 18.66 -3.36 8.39
CA HIS A 250 18.72 -1.95 8.02
C HIS A 250 18.76 -1.74 6.51
N ILE A 251 19.45 -2.60 5.75
CA ILE A 251 19.43 -2.56 4.27
C ILE A 251 18.02 -2.83 3.74
N PHE A 252 17.34 -3.83 4.30
CA PHE A 252 15.95 -4.14 3.98
C PHE A 252 15.01 -2.96 4.21
N LEU A 253 15.05 -2.34 5.39
CA LEU A 253 14.21 -1.17 5.69
C LEU A 253 14.53 -0.01 4.74
N MET A 254 15.82 0.26 4.51
CA MET A 254 16.26 1.32 3.61
C MET A 254 15.75 1.13 2.17
N ASN A 255 15.84 -0.09 1.64
CA ASN A 255 15.32 -0.44 0.31
C ASN A 255 13.81 -0.22 0.21
N ASN A 256 13.04 -0.65 1.20
CA ASN A 256 11.59 -0.60 1.13
C ASN A 256 11.04 0.82 1.35
N TYR A 257 11.63 1.59 2.27
CA TYR A 257 11.31 3.01 2.41
C TYR A 257 11.67 3.80 1.16
N ARG A 258 12.83 3.55 0.56
CA ARG A 258 13.23 4.18 -0.70
C ARG A 258 12.31 3.77 -1.84
N HIS A 259 11.89 2.50 -1.91
CA HIS A 259 10.98 2.03 -2.95
C HIS A 259 9.65 2.79 -2.92
N VAL A 260 9.05 2.95 -1.74
CA VAL A 260 7.82 3.73 -1.58
C VAL A 260 8.03 5.19 -2.01
N LEU A 261 9.11 5.83 -1.57
CA LEU A 261 9.43 7.21 -1.95
C LEU A 261 9.60 7.40 -3.46
N VAL A 262 10.25 6.44 -4.15
CA VAL A 262 10.39 6.48 -5.61
C VAL A 262 9.02 6.36 -6.25
N ARG A 263 8.21 5.40 -5.79
CA ARG A 263 6.89 5.15 -6.38
C ARG A 263 5.91 6.29 -6.14
N LEU A 264 6.02 7.02 -5.04
CA LEU A 264 5.21 8.22 -4.78
C LEU A 264 5.40 9.30 -5.84
N LYS A 265 6.61 9.44 -6.40
CA LYS A 265 6.87 10.41 -7.49
C LYS A 265 6.12 10.08 -8.78
N GLU A 266 5.67 8.83 -8.93
CA GLU A 266 4.92 8.36 -10.10
C GLU A 266 3.40 8.32 -9.83
N CYS A 267 2.97 8.64 -8.61
CA CYS A 267 1.59 8.52 -8.14
C CYS A 267 1.13 9.86 -7.54
N ASP A 268 0.86 10.86 -8.38
CA ASP A 268 0.51 12.23 -7.96
C ASP A 268 -0.64 12.27 -6.96
N GLY A 269 -1.72 11.51 -7.19
CA GLY A 269 -2.86 11.45 -6.26
C GLY A 269 -2.48 10.98 -4.86
N LEU A 270 -1.61 9.97 -4.76
CA LEU A 270 -1.11 9.47 -3.48
C LEU A 270 -0.11 10.43 -2.83
N SER A 271 0.80 11.00 -3.63
CA SER A 271 1.76 12.00 -3.15
C SER A 271 1.07 13.24 -2.59
N ASN A 272 0.06 13.76 -3.29
CA ASN A 272 -0.71 14.93 -2.86
C ASN A 272 -1.55 14.63 -1.61
N CYS A 273 -2.10 13.41 -1.50
CA CYS A 273 -2.89 12.99 -0.35
C CYS A 273 -2.03 12.89 0.93
N LEU A 274 -0.79 12.40 0.83
CA LEU A 274 0.13 12.25 1.96
C LEU A 274 0.89 13.55 2.31
N GLY A 275 1.21 14.36 1.31
CA GLY A 275 1.88 15.66 1.46
C GLY A 275 3.38 15.59 1.78
N ASP A 276 4.03 16.76 1.76
CA ASP A 276 5.49 16.87 1.90
C ASP A 276 6.02 16.43 3.27
N ALA A 277 5.24 16.61 4.33
CA ALA A 277 5.61 16.20 5.68
C ALA A 277 5.84 14.68 5.77
N PHE A 278 4.97 13.89 5.11
CA PHE A 278 5.12 12.45 5.00
C PHE A 278 6.42 12.08 4.27
N VAL A 279 6.65 12.72 3.12
CA VAL A 279 7.84 12.48 2.28
C VAL A 279 9.12 12.79 3.05
N LEU A 280 9.14 13.88 3.82
CA LEU A 280 10.26 14.23 4.68
C LEU A 280 10.51 13.18 5.77
N GLU A 281 9.45 12.69 6.43
CA GLU A 281 9.56 11.68 7.48
C GLU A 281 10.09 10.34 6.93
N TRP A 282 9.60 9.91 5.78
CA TRP A 282 10.09 8.70 5.13
C TRP A 282 11.54 8.82 4.65
N ARG A 283 11.99 10.01 4.21
CA ARG A 283 13.42 10.25 3.94
C ARG A 283 14.26 10.10 5.21
N LYS A 284 13.81 10.65 6.34
CA LYS A 284 14.52 10.48 7.61
C LYS A 284 14.64 9.02 8.01
N LYS A 285 13.62 8.19 7.75
CA LYS A 285 13.68 6.73 7.96
C LYS A 285 14.75 6.05 7.09
N VAL A 286 14.87 6.45 5.82
CA VAL A 286 15.97 5.99 4.94
C VAL A 286 17.32 6.40 5.53
N ASP A 287 17.50 7.68 5.87
CA ASP A 287 18.76 8.20 6.37
C ASP A 287 19.16 7.58 7.72
N GLN A 288 18.18 7.32 8.60
CA GLN A 288 18.41 6.68 9.89
C GLN A 288 18.88 5.24 9.71
N ASN A 289 18.28 4.48 8.80
CA ASN A 289 18.71 3.13 8.51
C ASN A 289 20.09 3.10 7.85
N MET A 290 20.38 4.05 6.95
CA MET A 290 21.72 4.23 6.39
C MET A 290 22.77 4.50 7.49
N ARG A 291 22.51 5.44 8.40
CA ARG A 291 23.42 5.73 9.53
C ARG A 291 23.63 4.52 10.43
N ASN A 292 22.56 3.80 10.76
CA ASN A 292 22.64 2.61 11.61
C ASN A 292 23.43 1.49 10.93
N TYR A 293 23.21 1.27 9.64
CA TYR A 293 23.98 0.36 8.82
C TYR A 293 25.48 0.74 8.83
N LEU A 294 25.80 1.99 8.46
CA LEU A 294 27.18 2.47 8.39
C LEU A 294 27.89 2.31 9.73
N LYS A 295 27.23 2.71 10.83
CA LYS A 295 27.77 2.57 12.18
C LYS A 295 28.03 1.10 12.53
N LYS A 296 27.01 0.24 12.42
CA LYS A 296 27.12 -1.16 12.84
C LYS A 296 28.12 -1.96 12.00
N SER A 297 28.25 -1.66 10.70
CA SER A 297 29.17 -2.37 9.81
C SER A 297 30.60 -1.82 9.86
N TRP A 298 30.78 -0.51 9.85
CA TRP A 298 32.08 0.09 9.55
C TRP A 298 32.78 0.70 10.75
N GLU A 299 32.09 1.00 11.86
CA GLU A 299 32.71 1.62 13.04
C GLU A 299 33.85 0.76 13.61
N LYS A 300 33.64 -0.56 13.75
CA LYS A 300 34.68 -1.48 14.22
C LYS A 300 35.84 -1.64 13.23
N VAL A 301 35.54 -1.67 11.93
CA VAL A 301 36.57 -1.75 10.87
C VAL A 301 37.46 -0.50 10.90
N LEU A 302 36.84 0.67 11.04
CA LEU A 302 37.55 1.96 11.09
C LEU A 302 38.31 2.17 12.41
N ALA A 303 37.80 1.65 13.54
CA ALA A 303 38.49 1.73 14.82
C ALA A 303 39.88 1.06 14.80
N LEU A 304 40.07 0.04 13.96
CA LEU A 304 41.36 -0.63 13.75
C LEU A 304 42.40 0.30 13.09
N LEU A 305 41.95 1.36 12.42
CA LEU A 305 42.78 2.39 11.78
C LEU A 305 42.95 3.64 12.68
N SER A 306 42.55 3.58 13.95
CA SER A 306 42.78 4.67 14.90
C SER A 306 44.23 4.67 15.42
N ARG A 307 44.72 5.85 15.81
CA ARG A 307 46.00 6.02 16.53
C ARG A 307 45.88 5.69 18.03
N GLU A 308 44.66 5.72 18.56
CA GLU A 308 44.41 5.50 19.99
C GLU A 308 44.76 4.07 20.39
N GLY A 309 45.57 3.94 21.44
CA GLY A 309 46.02 2.64 21.97
C GLY A 309 47.20 1.99 21.22
N LEU A 310 47.93 2.74 20.39
CA LEU A 310 49.23 2.29 19.86
C LEU A 310 50.33 2.49 20.91
N SER A 311 51.20 1.50 21.09
CA SER A 311 52.38 1.67 21.93
C SER A 311 53.35 2.72 21.33
N SER A 312 54.09 3.40 22.22
CA SER A 312 55.14 4.34 21.82
C SER A 312 56.50 3.63 21.75
N GLY A 313 57.43 4.17 20.94
CA GLY A 313 58.79 3.63 20.83
C GLY A 313 58.88 2.37 19.97
N ARG A 314 59.76 1.42 20.33
CA ARG A 314 60.13 0.28 19.46
C ARG A 314 58.99 -0.71 19.15
N ASN A 315 57.90 -0.70 19.93
CA ASN A 315 56.78 -1.62 19.75
C ASN A 315 55.72 -1.09 18.77
N VAL A 316 55.79 0.19 18.37
CA VAL A 316 54.81 0.82 17.48
C VAL A 316 54.66 0.10 16.13
N SER A 317 55.77 -0.38 15.56
CA SER A 317 55.77 -1.12 14.28
C SER A 317 55.00 -2.44 14.39
N LYS A 318 55.23 -3.20 15.47
CA LYS A 318 54.54 -4.49 15.70
C LYS A 318 53.04 -4.30 15.93
N ASP A 319 52.66 -3.32 16.74
CA ASP A 319 51.26 -3.03 17.04
C ASP A 319 50.52 -2.52 15.79
N ALA A 320 51.14 -1.61 15.03
CA ALA A 320 50.56 -1.08 13.79
C ALA A 320 50.41 -2.19 12.75
N ALA A 321 51.42 -3.07 12.58
CA ALA A 321 51.32 -4.22 11.69
C ALA A 321 50.22 -5.21 12.11
N SER A 322 50.01 -5.40 13.41
CA SER A 322 48.90 -6.20 13.96
C SER A 322 47.54 -5.59 13.62
N ARG A 323 47.39 -4.27 13.79
CA ARG A 323 46.17 -3.54 13.42
C ARG A 323 45.84 -3.64 11.93
N VAL A 324 46.84 -3.52 11.05
CA VAL A 324 46.62 -3.68 9.60
C VAL A 324 46.15 -5.10 9.26
N ARG A 325 46.69 -6.14 9.91
CA ARG A 325 46.21 -7.53 9.73
C ARG A 325 44.75 -7.70 10.17
N LEU A 326 44.40 -7.18 11.34
CA LEU A 326 43.02 -7.21 11.83
C LEU A 326 42.08 -6.42 10.92
N PHE A 327 42.52 -5.26 10.42
CA PHE A 327 41.77 -4.46 9.46
C PHE A 327 41.50 -5.25 8.19
N ASN A 328 42.53 -5.86 7.59
CA ASN A 328 42.37 -6.63 6.35
C ASN A 328 41.32 -7.74 6.53
N SER A 329 41.40 -8.50 7.63
CA SER A 329 40.42 -9.56 7.92
C SER A 329 39.02 -9.00 8.09
N ALA A 330 38.85 -7.96 8.93
CA ALA A 330 37.55 -7.37 9.20
C ALA A 330 36.92 -6.73 7.95
N PHE A 331 37.73 -6.10 7.11
CA PHE A 331 37.32 -5.54 5.83
C PHE A 331 36.91 -6.64 4.86
N GLU A 332 37.72 -7.69 4.68
CA GLU A 332 37.43 -8.80 3.77
C GLU A 332 36.15 -9.55 4.17
N ASP A 333 35.94 -9.80 5.46
CA ASP A 333 34.72 -10.42 5.99
C ASP A 333 33.49 -9.55 5.70
N THR A 334 33.58 -8.25 6.00
CA THR A 334 32.50 -7.27 5.74
C THR A 334 32.18 -7.17 4.26
N TYR A 335 33.21 -7.07 3.42
CA TYR A 335 33.10 -7.01 1.97
C TYR A 335 32.44 -8.27 1.39
N ARG A 336 32.93 -9.46 1.76
CA ARG A 336 32.36 -10.75 1.31
C ARG A 336 30.89 -10.91 1.68
N GLN A 337 30.52 -10.46 2.88
CA GLN A 337 29.14 -10.51 3.33
C GLN A 337 28.25 -9.57 2.49
N GLN A 338 28.69 -8.33 2.32
CA GLN A 338 27.89 -7.26 1.71
C GLN A 338 27.86 -7.29 0.18
N LEU A 339 28.74 -8.07 -0.47
CA LEU A 339 28.62 -8.43 -1.88
C LEU A 339 27.32 -9.20 -2.20
N ARG A 340 26.79 -9.94 -1.21
CA ARG A 340 25.57 -10.75 -1.35
C ARG A 340 24.29 -9.95 -1.16
N TRP A 341 24.40 -8.77 -0.55
CA TRP A 341 23.25 -7.91 -0.29
C TRP A 341 22.93 -7.08 -1.52
N VAL A 342 21.73 -6.50 -1.55
CA VAL A 342 21.25 -5.66 -2.65
C VAL A 342 20.78 -4.32 -2.13
N ILE A 343 21.15 -3.24 -2.83
CA ILE A 343 20.46 -1.95 -2.73
C ILE A 343 19.84 -1.67 -4.10
N LEU A 344 18.50 -1.68 -4.16
CA LEU A 344 17.75 -1.76 -5.42
C LEU A 344 17.83 -0.47 -6.23
N GLU A 345 17.76 0.67 -5.55
CA GLU A 345 17.71 1.98 -6.20
C GLU A 345 19.12 2.51 -6.39
N ASP A 346 19.45 2.85 -7.64
CA ASP A 346 20.81 3.15 -8.06
C ASP A 346 21.40 4.37 -7.33
N GLN A 347 20.64 5.46 -7.19
CA GLN A 347 21.12 6.66 -6.50
C GLN A 347 21.38 6.40 -5.01
N LEU A 348 20.50 5.66 -4.35
CA LEU A 348 20.70 5.24 -2.97
C LEU A 348 21.93 4.36 -2.84
N ARG A 349 22.11 3.39 -3.75
CA ARG A 349 23.27 2.49 -3.74
C ARG A 349 24.57 3.27 -3.89
N ASP A 350 24.63 4.22 -4.81
CA ASP A 350 25.80 5.04 -5.02
C ASP A 350 26.06 5.99 -3.84
N THR A 351 24.99 6.53 -3.23
CA THR A 351 25.08 7.34 -2.00
C THR A 351 25.69 6.54 -0.84
N VAL A 352 25.26 5.29 -0.65
CA VAL A 352 25.79 4.41 0.40
C VAL A 352 27.25 4.04 0.14
N ARG A 353 27.58 3.65 -1.09
CA ARG A 353 28.97 3.34 -1.49
C ARG A 353 29.89 4.53 -1.29
N LEU A 354 29.46 5.73 -1.70
CA LEU A 354 30.24 6.95 -1.55
C LEU A 354 30.45 7.30 -0.07
N ALA A 355 29.45 7.12 0.79
CA ALA A 355 29.59 7.32 2.23
C ALA A 355 30.64 6.38 2.85
N ILE A 356 30.64 5.10 2.45
CA ILE A 356 31.65 4.13 2.87
C ILE A 356 33.04 4.57 2.41
N ILE A 357 33.20 4.92 1.12
CA ILE A 357 34.48 5.38 0.55
C ILE A 357 35.01 6.60 1.31
N ASN A 358 34.15 7.60 1.57
CA ASN A 358 34.52 8.84 2.25
C ASN A 358 34.93 8.62 3.71
N MET A 359 34.49 7.53 4.34
CA MET A 359 34.93 7.14 5.69
C MET A 359 36.19 6.28 5.65
N LEU A 360 36.24 5.29 4.75
CA LEU A 360 37.26 4.25 4.69
C LEU A 360 38.59 4.74 4.11
N VAL A 361 38.55 5.37 2.93
CA VAL A 361 39.77 5.71 2.18
C VAL A 361 40.62 6.74 2.92
N PRO A 362 40.07 7.84 3.47
CA PRO A 362 40.88 8.80 4.23
C PRO A 362 41.48 8.20 5.50
N ALA A 363 40.73 7.37 6.24
CA ALA A 363 41.22 6.70 7.44
C ALA A 363 42.37 5.74 7.12
N TYR A 364 42.20 4.93 6.08
CA TYR A 364 43.23 3.99 5.63
C TYR A 364 44.49 4.71 5.13
N HIS A 365 44.33 5.69 4.26
CA HIS A 365 45.43 6.49 3.72
C HIS A 365 46.24 7.17 4.83
N SER A 366 45.56 7.81 5.79
CA SER A 366 46.21 8.47 6.93
C SER A 366 47.03 7.48 7.77
N PHE A 367 46.47 6.30 8.05
CA PHE A 367 47.14 5.27 8.85
C PHE A 367 48.35 4.69 8.12
N ILE A 368 48.21 4.34 6.84
CA ILE A 368 49.31 3.78 6.04
C ILE A 368 50.42 4.81 5.78
N ASN A 369 50.11 6.08 5.53
CA ASN A 369 51.15 7.11 5.41
C ASN A 369 51.92 7.32 6.71
N SER A 370 51.26 7.17 7.86
CA SER A 370 51.89 7.36 9.17
C SER A 370 52.78 6.18 9.59
N TYR A 371 52.39 4.96 9.26
CA TYR A 371 53.03 3.75 9.80
C TYR A 371 53.54 2.76 8.74
N GLY A 372 53.10 2.86 7.49
CA GLY A 372 53.41 1.90 6.42
C GLY A 372 54.92 1.74 6.18
N GLY A 373 55.66 2.84 6.14
CA GLY A 373 57.12 2.80 6.00
C GLY A 373 57.84 2.05 7.13
N ILE A 374 57.33 2.16 8.37
CA ILE A 374 57.90 1.51 9.57
C ILE A 374 57.43 0.05 9.69
N ILE A 375 56.25 -0.27 9.14
CA ILE A 375 55.68 -1.61 9.13
C ILE A 375 56.41 -2.51 8.12
N ASP A 376 56.76 -1.97 6.96
CA ASP A 376 57.37 -2.73 5.86
C ASP A 376 58.92 -2.66 5.85
N GLU A 377 59.52 -1.96 6.82
CA GLU A 377 60.97 -1.81 6.94
C GLU A 377 61.64 -3.19 7.12
N ASN A 378 62.51 -3.57 6.17
CA ASN A 378 63.20 -4.86 6.13
C ASN A 378 62.28 -6.11 6.05
N VAL A 379 61.02 -5.95 5.60
CA VAL A 379 60.07 -7.04 5.39
C VAL A 379 60.05 -7.47 3.92
N HIS A 380 60.24 -8.77 3.67
CA HIS A 380 60.13 -9.35 2.34
C HIS A 380 58.73 -9.05 1.73
N PRO A 381 58.61 -8.70 0.44
CA PRO A 381 57.33 -8.31 -0.18
C PRO A 381 56.17 -9.26 0.11
N SER A 382 56.41 -10.58 0.06
CA SER A 382 55.39 -11.62 0.35
C SER A 382 54.94 -11.72 1.80
N LYS A 383 55.56 -10.97 2.73
CA LYS A 383 55.21 -10.91 4.17
C LYS A 383 54.68 -9.54 4.59
N ARG A 384 54.55 -8.59 3.66
CA ARG A 384 54.01 -7.26 3.94
C ARG A 384 52.54 -7.37 4.30
N VAL A 385 52.13 -6.59 5.30
CA VAL A 385 50.75 -6.60 5.80
C VAL A 385 49.86 -5.61 5.08
N VAL A 386 50.44 -4.60 4.41
CA VAL A 386 49.71 -3.64 3.60
C VAL A 386 49.31 -4.32 2.28
N LYS A 387 48.06 -4.79 2.23
CA LYS A 387 47.52 -5.55 1.09
C LYS A 387 46.91 -4.67 -0.01
N TYR A 388 46.36 -3.52 0.35
CA TYR A 388 45.47 -2.75 -0.51
C TYR A 388 46.02 -1.36 -0.79
N THR A 389 45.83 -0.88 -2.03
CA THR A 389 45.93 0.55 -2.33
C THR A 389 44.61 1.24 -2.01
N THR A 390 44.63 2.56 -1.88
CA THR A 390 43.40 3.36 -1.72
C THR A 390 42.44 3.16 -2.89
N ASP A 391 42.97 3.08 -4.11
CA ASP A 391 42.19 2.85 -5.32
C ASP A 391 41.57 1.45 -5.35
N ALA A 392 42.29 0.43 -4.88
CA ALA A 392 41.78 -0.93 -4.76
C ALA A 392 40.59 -1.00 -3.79
N LEU A 393 40.72 -0.40 -2.60
CA LEU A 393 39.62 -0.35 -1.62
C LEU A 393 38.39 0.38 -2.20
N GLN A 394 38.62 1.50 -2.90
CA GLN A 394 37.54 2.25 -3.53
C GLN A 394 36.81 1.42 -4.60
N ASN A 395 37.54 0.70 -5.44
CA ASN A 395 36.95 -0.16 -6.47
C ASN A 395 36.19 -1.34 -5.85
N MET A 396 36.74 -1.97 -4.81
CA MET A 396 36.04 -3.02 -4.08
C MET A 396 34.71 -2.50 -3.51
N VAL A 397 34.70 -1.33 -2.86
CA VAL A 397 33.46 -0.77 -2.32
C VAL A 397 32.42 -0.48 -3.42
N ARG A 398 32.85 -0.09 -4.62
CA ARG A 398 31.95 0.12 -5.78
C ARG A 398 31.27 -1.15 -6.24
N ASP A 399 31.84 -2.33 -5.98
CA ASP A 399 31.26 -3.62 -6.37
C ASP A 399 30.19 -4.12 -5.39
N MET A 400 30.06 -3.50 -4.21
CA MET A 400 29.14 -3.92 -3.15
C MET A 400 27.67 -3.69 -3.51
N PHE A 401 26.74 -4.43 -2.90
CA PHE A 401 25.28 -4.25 -3.04
C PHE A 401 24.67 -4.60 -4.41
N GLN A 402 25.30 -5.52 -5.15
CA GLN A 402 24.83 -5.97 -6.47
C GLN A 402 24.15 -7.36 -6.45
N GLY A 403 24.04 -8.02 -5.29
CA GLY A 403 23.36 -9.32 -5.17
C GLY A 403 24.14 -10.52 -5.72
N GLY A 404 25.46 -10.55 -5.56
CA GLY A 404 26.27 -11.72 -5.91
C GLY A 404 26.62 -11.90 -7.39
N GLN A 405 26.35 -10.91 -8.26
CA GLN A 405 27.02 -10.86 -9.57
C GLN A 405 28.43 -10.26 -9.42
N SER A 406 29.33 -10.95 -8.72
CA SER A 406 30.72 -10.51 -8.60
C SER A 406 31.56 -10.99 -9.79
N ARG A 407 32.19 -10.05 -10.52
CA ARG A 407 33.43 -10.32 -11.25
C ARG A 407 34.49 -10.85 -10.27
N PRO A 408 35.41 -11.73 -10.71
CA PRO A 408 36.46 -12.23 -9.83
C PRO A 408 37.34 -11.09 -9.32
N LEU A 409 37.81 -11.23 -8.07
CA LEU A 409 38.85 -10.37 -7.49
C LEU A 409 40.04 -10.26 -8.45
N PRO A 410 40.64 -9.07 -8.66
CA PRO A 410 41.86 -8.96 -9.43
C PRO A 410 42.98 -9.78 -8.76
N PRO A 411 43.83 -10.47 -9.55
CA PRO A 411 44.88 -11.32 -9.01
C PRO A 411 45.92 -10.52 -8.22
N GLU A 412 46.50 -11.19 -7.22
CA GLU A 412 47.51 -10.70 -6.25
C GLU A 412 48.70 -9.95 -6.86
#